data_AF-B4MVZ1-F1
#
_entry.id   AF-B4MVZ1-F1
#
_cell.length_a   1.000
_cell.length_b   1.000
_cell.length_c   1.000
_cell.angle_alpha   90.00
_cell.angle_beta   90.00
_cell.angle_gamma   90.00
#
_symmetry.space_group_name_H-M   'P 1'
#
loop_
_entity.id
_entity.type
_entity.pdbx_description
1 polymer ?
#
loop_
_entity_poly.entity_id
_entity_poly.type
_entity_poly.pdbx_seq_one_letter_code
_entity_poly.pdbx_strand_id
1 'polypeptide(L)' 'MRFFALLAFCLFALLALTGAQSDEDDFCPCPRNYEPVCGSDSRTYGNACELKCAAKRASRQGRSISLARSGSC' A
#
# COMPACT_ATOMS: atom_id res chain seq x y z
N MET A 1 33.21 -18.30 22.02
CA MET A 1 33.52 -17.42 20.88
C MET A 1 32.82 -17.87 19.60
N ARG A 2 33.10 -19.08 19.07
CA ARG A 2 32.48 -19.60 17.83
C ARG A 2 30.99 -19.95 17.98
N PHE A 3 30.59 -20.47 19.13
CA PHE A 3 29.20 -20.81 19.42
C PHE A 3 28.27 -19.59 19.44
N PHE A 4 28.72 -18.48 20.04
CA PHE A 4 27.99 -17.21 20.05
C PHE A 4 27.83 -16.61 18.64
N ALA A 5 28.83 -16.76 17.78
CA ALA A 5 28.75 -16.31 16.39
C ALA A 5 27.71 -17.12 15.57
N LEU A 6 27.61 -18.43 15.81
CA LEU A 6 26.61 -19.28 15.16
C LEU A 6 25.19 -18.95 15.63
N LEU A 7 25.00 -18.67 16.92
CA LEU A 7 23.70 -18.26 17.47
C LEU A 7 23.24 -16.92 16.88
N ALA A 8 24.14 -15.94 16.78
CA ALA A 8 23.83 -14.63 16.18
C ALA A 8 23.48 -14.73 14.69
N PHE A 9 24.19 -15.59 13.95
CA PHE A 9 23.95 -15.83 12.52
C PHE A 9 22.60 -16.52 12.28
N CYS A 10 22.25 -17.52 13.11
CA CYS A 10 20.95 -18.18 13.06
C CYS A 10 19.80 -17.22 13.38
N LEU A 11 19.95 -16.33 14.37
CA LEU A 11 18.93 -15.32 14.70
C LEU A 11 18.69 -14.34 13.55
N PHE A 12 19.75 -13.91 12.88
CA PHE A 12 19.64 -12.99 11.74
C PHE A 12 18.96 -13.67 10.53
N ALA A 13 19.29 -14.93 10.28
CA ALA A 13 18.65 -15.74 9.24
C ALA A 13 17.16 -16.01 9.53
N LEU A 14 16.80 -16.26 10.79
CA LEU A 14 15.40 -16.41 11.23
C LEU A 14 14.60 -15.11 11.06
N LEU A 15 15.20 -13.96 11.40
CA LEU A 15 14.57 -12.65 11.15
C LEU A 15 14.34 -12.40 9.66
N ALA A 16 15.29 -12.76 8.80
CA ALA A 16 15.18 -12.62 7.35
C ALA A 16 14.08 -13.52 6.74
N LEU A 17 13.88 -14.74 7.26
CA LEU A 17 12.84 -15.66 6.81
C LEU A 17 11.41 -15.20 7.13
N THR A 18 11.24 -14.29 8.10
CA THR A 18 9.93 -13.69 8.40
C THR A 18 9.58 -12.49 7.52
N GLY A 19 10.50 -12.08 6.63
CA GLY A 19 10.28 -11.03 5.65
C GLY A 19 9.60 -11.54 4.38
N ALA A 20 8.41 -12.14 4.49
CA ALA A 20 7.60 -12.50 3.32
C ALA A 20 6.94 -11.24 2.75
N GLN A 21 7.64 -10.50 1.88
CA GLN A 21 7.02 -9.42 1.12
C GLN A 21 6.42 -10.03 -0.14
N SER A 22 5.15 -10.41 -0.05
CA SER A 22 4.33 -10.72 -1.20
C SER A 22 3.98 -9.41 -1.90
N ASP A 23 4.72 -9.07 -2.96
CA ASP A 23 4.30 -8.09 -3.96
C ASP A 23 3.08 -8.65 -4.71
N GLU A 24 1.89 -8.55 -4.10
CA GLU A 24 0.65 -8.80 -4.83
C GLU A 24 0.49 -7.70 -5.87
N ASP A 25 0.53 -8.12 -7.13
CA ASP A 25 0.18 -7.33 -8.29
C ASP A 25 -1.17 -6.63 -8.05
N ASP A 26 -1.10 -5.31 -7.96
CA ASP A 26 -2.18 -4.47 -7.48
C ASP A 26 -3.18 -4.17 -8.59
N PHE A 27 -3.81 -5.24 -9.07
CA PHE A 27 -4.72 -5.20 -10.20
C PHE A 27 -5.94 -4.32 -9.89
N CYS A 28 -6.01 -3.18 -10.59
CA CYS A 28 -7.06 -2.19 -10.46
C CYS A 28 -7.55 -1.78 -11.85
N PRO A 29 -8.56 -2.50 -12.40
CA PRO A 29 -9.15 -2.13 -13.67
C PRO A 29 -10.09 -0.94 -13.45
N CYS A 30 -9.68 0.24 -13.93
CA CYS A 30 -10.53 1.44 -13.93
C CYS A 30 -10.74 1.96 -15.35
N PRO A 31 -11.94 2.50 -15.65
CA PRO A 31 -12.15 3.27 -16.87
C PRO A 31 -11.23 4.49 -16.90
N ARG A 32 -10.93 4.97 -18.12
CA ARG A 32 -10.10 6.17 -18.36
C ARG A 32 -10.93 7.45 -18.46
N ASN A 33 -12.18 7.44 -17.99
CA ASN A 33 -12.99 8.64 -17.92
C ASN A 33 -12.43 9.58 -16.84
N TYR A 34 -12.40 10.87 -17.16
CA TYR A 34 -11.93 11.90 -16.26
C TYR A 34 -13.12 12.58 -15.58
N GLU A 35 -13.38 12.18 -14.34
CA GLU A 35 -14.44 12.66 -13.45
C GLU A 35 -13.82 12.92 -12.06
N PRO A 36 -13.07 14.01 -11.90
CA PRO A 36 -12.15 14.15 -10.78
C PRO A 36 -12.85 14.15 -9.43
N VAL A 37 -12.18 13.57 -8.44
CA VAL A 37 -12.65 13.54 -7.04
C VAL A 37 -11.50 13.86 -6.09
N CYS A 38 -11.81 14.49 -4.96
CA CYS A 38 -10.85 14.83 -3.92
C CYS A 38 -10.90 13.79 -2.80
N GLY A 39 -9.76 13.18 -2.48
CA GLY A 39 -9.62 12.26 -1.35
C GLY A 39 -9.38 12.97 -0.02
N SER A 40 -9.60 12.26 1.09
CA SER A 40 -9.31 12.71 2.46
C SER A 40 -7.82 12.95 2.71
N ASP A 41 -6.96 12.46 1.83
CA ASP A 41 -5.52 12.70 1.80
C ASP A 41 -5.14 13.96 1.00
N SER A 42 -6.11 14.79 0.63
CA SER A 42 -5.93 16.03 -0.15
C SER A 42 -5.35 15.80 -1.55
N ARG A 43 -5.54 14.60 -2.11
CA ARG A 43 -5.15 14.27 -3.49
C ARG A 43 -6.36 14.22 -4.40
N THR A 44 -6.20 14.78 -5.60
CA THR A 44 -7.17 14.61 -6.69
C THR A 44 -6.93 13.28 -7.41
N TYR A 45 -7.98 12.50 -7.59
CA TYR A 45 -7.99 11.26 -8.37
C TYR A 45 -8.76 11.50 -9.68
N GLY A 46 -8.34 10.83 -10.77
CA GLY A 46 -8.94 11.03 -12.09
C GLY A 46 -10.40 10.61 -12.15
N ASN A 47 -10.79 9.63 -11.33
CA ASN A 47 -12.18 9.27 -11.09
C ASN A 47 -12.36 8.53 -9.75
N ALA A 48 -13.62 8.25 -9.40
CA ALA A 48 -13.95 7.53 -8.18
C ALA A 48 -13.40 6.08 -8.14
N CYS A 49 -13.17 5.44 -9.30
CA CYS A 49 -12.56 4.12 -9.33
C CYS A 49 -11.09 4.18 -8.92
N GLU A 50 -10.33 5.15 -9.46
CA GLU A 50 -8.93 5.37 -9.10
C GLU A 50 -8.76 5.68 -7.60
N LEU A 51 -9.64 6.51 -7.03
CA LEU A 51 -9.67 6.78 -5.58
C LEU A 51 -9.86 5.49 -4.79
N LYS A 52 -10.84 4.65 -5.14
CA LYS A 52 -11.10 3.38 -4.45
C LYS A 52 -9.91 2.44 -4.49
N CYS A 53 -9.20 2.37 -5.62
CA CYS A 53 -8.00 1.57 -5.69
C CYS A 53 -6.89 2.13 -4.80
N ALA A 54 -6.62 3.43 -4.87
CA ALA A 54 -5.66 4.05 -3.96
C ALA A 54 -6.02 3.82 -2.48
N ALA A 55 -7.30 3.87 -2.13
CA ALA A 55 -7.78 3.54 -0.79
C ALA A 55 -7.45 2.09 -0.39
N LYS A 56 -7.72 1.10 -1.26
CA LYS A 56 -7.34 -0.30 -1.01
C LYS A 56 -5.83 -0.47 -0.79
N ARG A 57 -5.01 0.23 -1.58
CA ARG A 57 -3.54 0.23 -1.44
C ARG A 57 -3.11 0.83 -0.11
N ALA A 58 -3.70 1.96 0.25
CA ALA A 58 -3.45 2.62 1.51
C ALA A 58 -3.83 1.72 2.69
N SER A 59 -4.95 1.01 2.62
CA SER A 59 -5.40 0.13 3.71
C SER A 59 -4.45 -1.02 3.99
N ARG A 60 -3.84 -1.61 2.94
CA ARG A 60 -2.75 -2.60 3.11
C ARG A 60 -1.53 -2.04 3.84
N GLN A 61 -1.34 -0.72 3.77
CA GLN A 61 -0.25 0.00 4.44
C GLN A 61 -0.70 0.67 5.76
N GLY A 62 -1.86 0.28 6.31
CA GLY A 62 -2.37 0.84 7.56
C GLY A 62 -2.90 2.28 7.45
N ARG A 63 -3.15 2.77 6.23
CA ARG A 63 -3.69 4.11 5.95
C ARG A 63 -5.12 4.03 5.45
N SER A 64 -5.93 5.06 5.73
CA SER A 64 -7.32 5.15 5.26
C SER A 64 -7.49 6.37 4.38
N ILE A 65 -8.08 6.18 3.19
CA ILE A 65 -8.43 7.25 2.26
C ILE A 65 -9.91 7.12 1.94
N SER A 66 -10.66 8.19 2.18
CA SER A 66 -12.08 8.30 1.84
C SER A 66 -12.31 9.43 0.83
N LEU A 67 -13.51 9.48 0.25
CA LEU A 67 -13.93 10.62 -0.57
C LEU A 67 -14.14 11.84 0.33
N ALA A 68 -13.45 12.94 0.04
CA ALA A 68 -13.66 14.22 0.72
C ALA A 68 -14.74 15.05 0.01
N ARG A 69 -14.60 15.26 -1.30
CA ARG A 69 -15.61 15.97 -2.13
C ARG A 69 -15.53 15.55 -3.59
N SER A 70 -16.61 15.79 -4.33
CA SER A 70 -16.60 15.72 -5.80
C SER A 70 -15.77 16.85 -6.39
N GLY A 71 -15.18 16.62 -7.57
CA GLY A 71 -14.26 17.55 -8.22
C GLY A 71 -12.84 17.47 -7.63
N SER A 72 -11.93 18.24 -8.21
CA SER A 72 -10.55 18.31 -7.71
C SER A 72 -10.48 18.86 -6.28
N CYS A 73 -9.43 18.47 -5.55
CA CYS A 73 -8.90 19.31 -4.48
C CYS A 73 -8.40 20.62 -5.12
#